data_AF-A0AAD7IE57-F1
#
_entry.id   AF-A0AAD7IE57-F1
#
_cell.length_a   1.000
_cell.length_b   1.000
_cell.length_c   1.000
_cell.angle_alpha   90.00
_cell.angle_beta   90.00
_cell.angle_gamma   90.00
#
_symmetry.space_group_name_H-M   'P 1'
#
loop_
_entity.id
_entity.type
_entity.pdbx_description
1 polymer ?
#
loop_
_entity_poly.entity_id
_entity_poly.type
_entity_poly.pdbx_seq_one_letter_code
_entity_poly.pdbx_strand_id
1 'polypeptide(L)'
;MEGPKHSCDGSSELEHLMKSRGWKHCPGCKTPFQKSSGCNHMTCMSPGCNTHFCYVCGKSIVRSAHRREIQTAVSAHYRRCNLFEDVPDH
;
A
#
# COMPACT_ATOMS: atom_id res chain seq x y z
N MET A 1 -21.78 9.84 -19.16
CA MET A 1 -20.96 9.27 -18.07
C MET A 1 -21.07 7.77 -18.20
N GLU A 2 -20.02 7.10 -18.69
CA GLU A 2 -20.03 5.65 -18.87
C GLU A 2 -19.41 5.01 -17.63
N GLY A 3 -20.20 4.20 -16.91
CA GLY A 3 -19.73 3.40 -15.79
C GLY A 3 -18.91 2.19 -16.27
N PRO A 4 -18.30 1.43 -15.35
CA PRO A 4 -17.55 0.23 -15.72
C PRO A 4 -18.48 -0.79 -16.38
N LYS A 5 -17.95 -1.56 -17.34
CA LYS A 5 -18.68 -2.71 -17.91
C LYS A 5 -18.94 -3.70 -16.79
N HIS A 6 -20.21 -3.96 -16.49
CA HIS A 6 -20.59 -4.95 -15.50
C HIS A 6 -19.99 -6.32 -15.84
N SER A 7 -19.30 -6.93 -14.88
CA SER A 7 -18.87 -8.32 -14.95
C SER A 7 -19.55 -9.10 -13.83
N CYS A 8 -20.08 -10.30 -14.12
CA CYS A 8 -20.77 -11.10 -13.12
C CYS A 8 -19.88 -11.50 -11.91
N ASP A 9 -18.56 -11.50 -12.09
CA ASP A 9 -17.56 -11.73 -11.03
C ASP A 9 -17.13 -10.45 -10.29
N GLY A 10 -17.59 -9.27 -10.72
CA GLY A 10 -17.33 -7.98 -10.07
C GLY A 10 -15.90 -7.44 -10.20
N SER A 11 -15.04 -8.04 -11.02
CA SER A 11 -13.66 -7.56 -11.26
C SER A 11 -13.62 -6.13 -11.81
N SER A 12 -14.43 -5.83 -12.83
CA SER A 12 -14.52 -4.50 -13.44
C SER A 12 -14.92 -3.42 -12.44
N GLU A 13 -15.91 -3.69 -11.58
CA GLU A 13 -16.34 -2.80 -10.51
C GLU A 13 -15.22 -2.56 -9.49
N LEU A 14 -14.50 -3.62 -9.08
CA LEU A 14 -13.38 -3.52 -8.15
C LEU A 14 -12.24 -2.69 -8.75
N GLU A 15 -11.81 -2.97 -9.98
CA GLU A 15 -10.75 -2.21 -10.65
C GLU A 15 -11.07 -0.73 -10.77
N HIS A 16 -12.33 -0.42 -11.11
CA HIS A 16 -12.79 0.96 -11.19
C HIS A 16 -12.78 1.65 -9.83
N LEU A 17 -13.16 0.94 -8.76
CA LEU A 17 -13.09 1.44 -7.40
C LEU A 17 -11.63 1.68 -6.95
N MET A 18 -10.72 0.76 -7.27
CA MET A 18 -9.30 0.92 -6.97
C MET A 18 -8.71 2.15 -7.64
N LYS A 19 -9.03 2.37 -8.91
CA LYS A 19 -8.56 3.54 -9.67
C LYS A 19 -9.13 4.84 -9.12
N SER A 20 -10.44 4.89 -8.84
CA SER A 20 -11.11 6.10 -8.35
C SER A 20 -10.70 6.48 -6.92
N ARG A 21 -10.44 5.50 -6.05
CA ARG A 21 -10.01 5.72 -4.67
C ARG A 21 -8.48 5.80 -4.50
N GLY A 22 -7.72 5.55 -5.57
CA GLY A 22 -6.26 5.53 -5.53
C GLY A 22 -5.68 4.38 -4.68
N TRP A 23 -6.43 3.30 -4.48
CA TRP A 23 -5.96 2.11 -3.76
C TRP A 23 -4.77 1.49 -4.50
N LYS A 24 -3.87 0.88 -3.73
CA LYS A 24 -2.62 0.32 -4.25
C LYS A 24 -2.60 -1.18 -4.07
N HIS A 25 -1.85 -1.87 -4.91
CA HIS A 25 -1.60 -3.29 -4.74
C HIS A 25 -0.31 -3.51 -3.96
N CYS A 26 -0.27 -4.55 -3.13
CA CYS A 26 0.97 -5.03 -2.54
C CYS A 26 1.97 -5.39 -3.66
N PRO A 27 3.21 -4.89 -3.63
CA PRO A 27 4.18 -5.20 -4.66
C PRO A 27 4.59 -6.68 -4.66
N GLY A 28 4.45 -7.37 -3.53
CA GLY A 28 4.80 -8.79 -3.35
C GLY A 28 3.74 -9.77 -3.85
N CYS A 29 2.49 -9.65 -3.38
CA CYS A 29 1.43 -10.62 -3.66
C CYS A 29 0.23 -10.07 -4.43
N LYS A 30 0.26 -8.79 -4.83
CA LYS A 30 -0.81 -8.10 -5.56
C LYS A 30 -2.16 -8.02 -4.83
N THR A 31 -2.24 -8.32 -3.54
CA THR A 31 -3.45 -8.06 -2.75
C THR A 31 -3.75 -6.56 -2.75
N PRO A 32 -5.01 -6.13 -2.95
CA PRO A 32 -5.40 -4.71 -2.90
C PRO A 32 -5.30 -4.16 -1.46
N PHE A 33 -4.84 -2.92 -1.34
CA PHE A 33 -4.67 -2.19 -0.09
C PHE A 33 -5.28 -0.79 -0.18
N GLN A 34 -6.08 -0.48 0.83
CA GLN A 34 -6.54 0.86 1.13
C GLN A 34 -5.74 1.39 2.32
N LYS A 35 -5.14 2.57 2.18
CA LYS A 35 -4.65 3.33 3.33
C LYS A 35 -5.83 4.05 3.98
N SER A 36 -6.07 3.79 5.26
CA SER A 36 -7.15 4.45 6.03
C SER A 36 -6.65 5.69 6.77
N SER A 37 -5.49 5.62 7.43
CA SER A 37 -4.87 6.73 8.15
C SER A 37 -3.44 6.37 8.59
N GLY A 38 -2.68 7.35 9.10
CA GLY A 38 -1.37 7.13 9.72
C GLY A 38 -0.18 7.20 8.75
N CYS A 39 0.89 6.48 9.09
CA CYS A 39 2.15 6.53 8.34
C CYS A 39 2.05 5.81 6.98
N ASN A 40 2.98 6.13 6.08
CA ASN A 40 3.05 5.60 4.73
C ASN A 40 3.70 4.21 4.65
N HIS A 41 4.16 3.66 5.79
CA HIS A 41 4.72 2.31 5.87
C HIS A 41 3.59 1.29 6.00
N MET A 42 3.38 0.50 4.96
CA MET A 42 2.37 -0.56 4.94
C MET A 42 2.99 -1.92 5.17
N THR A 43 2.24 -2.79 5.85
CA THR A 43 2.57 -4.21 6.02
C THR A 43 1.49 -5.04 5.35
N CYS A 44 1.89 -5.95 4.46
CA CYS A 44 0.95 -6.83 3.80
C CYS A 44 0.39 -7.86 4.78
N MET A 45 -0.93 -7.84 4.99
CA MET A 45 -1.64 -8.76 5.89
C MET A 45 -1.95 -10.13 5.26
N SER A 46 -1.67 -10.32 3.97
CA SER A 46 -1.89 -11.60 3.30
C SER A 46 -1.00 -12.68 3.93
N PRO A 47 -1.57 -13.83 4.34
CA PRO A 47 -0.82 -14.91 4.99
C PRO A 47 0.41 -15.31 4.18
N GLY A 48 1.58 -15.32 4.82
CA GLY A 48 2.86 -15.69 4.19
C GLY A 48 3.48 -14.63 3.26
N CYS A 49 2.85 -13.46 3.07
CA CYS A 49 3.44 -12.41 2.26
C CYS A 49 4.55 -11.68 3.02
N ASN A 50 4.27 -11.12 4.20
CA ASN A 50 5.23 -10.36 5.02
C ASN A 50 5.96 -9.23 4.26
N THR A 51 5.35 -8.68 3.21
CA THR A 51 5.94 -7.56 2.44
C THR A 51 5.62 -6.24 3.12
N HIS A 52 6.66 -5.51 3.48
CA HIS A 52 6.61 -4.13 3.92
C HIS A 52 6.88 -3.22 2.72
N PHE A 53 6.04 -2.21 2.50
CA PHE A 53 6.16 -1.33 1.34
C PHE A 53 5.70 0.09 1.66
N CYS A 54 6.15 1.05 0.87
CA CYS A 54 5.73 2.44 1.00
C CYS A 54 4.48 2.69 0.15
N TYR A 55 3.42 3.21 0.75
CA TYR A 55 2.17 3.52 0.05
C TYR A 55 2.33 4.60 -1.02
N VAL A 56 3.18 5.60 -0.74
CA VAL A 56 3.37 6.77 -1.62
C VAL A 56 4.13 6.40 -2.88
N CYS A 57 5.32 5.79 -2.73
CA CYS A 57 6.16 5.46 -3.88
C CYS A 57 5.90 4.07 -4.45
N GLY A 58 5.10 3.23 -3.79
CA GLY A 58 4.75 1.88 -4.21
C GLY A 58 5.89 0.85 -4.12
N LYS A 59 7.08 1.26 -3.66
CA LYS A 59 8.26 0.38 -3.60
C LYS A 59 8.18 -0.57 -2.41
N SER A 60 8.59 -1.82 -2.65
CA SER A 60 8.89 -2.78 -1.58
C SER A 60 10.07 -2.28 -0.75
N ILE A 61 9.92 -2.31 0.57
CA ILE A 61 10.96 -1.95 1.54
C ILE A 61 11.71 -3.22 1.98
N VAL A 62 10.97 -4.25 2.42
CA VAL A 62 11.54 -5.54 2.83
C VAL A 62 10.44 -6.61 2.86
N ARG A 63 10.82 -7.89 2.72
CA ARG A 63 9.93 -9.02 2.95
C ARG A 63 10.45 -9.86 4.13
N SER A 64 10.02 -9.55 5.34
CA SER A 64 10.48 -10.24 6.57
C SER A 64 9.42 -10.13 7.66
N ALA A 65 9.41 -11.08 8.60
CA ALA A 65 8.65 -11.00 9.84
C ALA A 65 9.53 -10.54 11.03
N HIS A 66 10.84 -10.40 10.83
CA HIS A 66 11.78 -10.04 11.89
C HIS A 66 11.79 -8.52 12.12
N ARG A 67 11.32 -8.12 13.31
CA ARG A 67 11.18 -6.71 13.71
C ARG A 67 12.44 -5.86 13.46
N ARG A 68 13.63 -6.39 13.73
CA ARG A 68 14.90 -5.64 13.58
C ARG A 68 15.23 -5.33 12.12
N GLU A 69 15.01 -6.30 11.22
CA GLU A 69 15.20 -6.10 9.79
C GLU A 69 14.20 -5.09 9.25
N ILE A 70 12.94 -5.21 9.67
CA ILE A 70 11.86 -4.29 9.29
C ILE A 70 12.23 -2.86 9.70
N GLN A 71 12.58 -2.62 10.96
CA GLN A 71 12.95 -1.29 11.44
C GLN A 71 14.13 -0.71 10.66
N THR A 72 15.18 -1.49 10.44
CA THR A 72 16.38 -1.04 9.71
C THR A 72 16.04 -0.64 8.27
N ALA A 73 15.28 -1.48 7.56
CA ALA A 73 14.90 -1.22 6.17
C ALA A 73 13.93 -0.03 6.04
N VAL A 74 12.95 0.06 6.94
CA VAL A 74 11.99 1.19 7.00
C VAL A 74 12.73 2.49 7.26
N SER A 75 13.59 2.55 8.29
CA SER A 75 14.39 3.74 8.58
C SER A 75 15.29 4.12 7.41
N ALA A 76 15.88 3.16 6.69
CA ALA A 76 16.68 3.45 5.51
C ALA A 76 15.85 4.04 4.36
N HIS A 77 14.63 3.53 4.12
CA HIS A 77 13.74 4.02 3.08
C HIS A 77 13.29 5.47 3.31
N TYR A 78 12.84 5.78 4.53
CA TYR A 78 12.28 7.09 4.86
C TYR A 78 13.32 8.19 5.09
N ARG A 79 14.62 7.90 4.93
CA ARG A 79 15.63 8.96 4.75
C ARG A 79 15.44 9.76 3.46
N ARG A 80 14.73 9.19 2.48
CA ARG A 80 14.52 9.77 1.14
C ARG A 80 13.05 9.72 0.69
N CYS A 81 12.13 9.40 1.61
CA CYS A 81 10.70 9.29 1.32
C CYS A 81 9.92 9.84 2.51
N ASN A 82 8.64 10.15 2.31
CA ASN A 82 7.82 10.76 3.34
C ASN A 82 7.09 9.71 4.19
N LEU A 83 7.42 9.59 5.48
CA LEU A 83 6.80 8.62 6.38
C LEU A 83 5.41 9.06 6.86
N PHE A 84 5.20 10.36 7.06
CA PHE A 84 3.95 10.93 7.57
C PHE A 84 3.42 11.94 6.58
N GLU A 85 2.11 12.02 6.40
CA GLU A 85 1.54 13.11 5.60
C GLU A 85 1.67 14.40 6.40
N ASP A 86 2.08 15.49 5.73
CA ASP A 86 2.20 16.81 6.36
C ASP A 86 0.83 17.22 6.89
N VAL A 87 0.72 17.33 8.21
CA VAL A 87 -0.46 17.91 8.86
C VAL A 87 -0.21 19.42 8.82
N PRO A 88 -1.00 20.22 8.08
CA PRO A 88 -0.82 21.66 8.12
C PRO A 88 -0.99 22.16 9.56
N ASP A 89 0.04 22.86 10.03
CA ASP A 89 0.07 23.57 11.31
C ASP A 89 -1.10 24.58 11.33
N HIS A 90 -1.96 24.47 12.34
CA HIS A 90 -3.24 25.17 12.40
C HIS A 90 -3.12 26.53 13.08
#